data_AF-A0A955RHL0-F1
#
_entry.id   AF-A0A955RHL0-F1
#
_cell.length_a   1.000
_cell.length_b   1.000
_cell.length_c   1.000
_cell.angle_alpha   90.00
_cell.angle_beta   90.00
_cell.angle_gamma   90.00
#
_symmetry.space_group_name_H-M   'P 1'
#
loop_
_entity.id
_entity.type
_entity.pdbx_description
1 polymer ?
#
loop_
_entity_poly.entity_id
_entity_poly.type
_entity_poly.pdbx_seq_one_letter_code
_entity_poly.pdbx_strand_id
1 'polypeptide(L)'
;MIGLLLGAASAAPCTVDGAPDDAFRVRPSADRVLTIVEVWAAKAPAGWTDAVLDELDARGLAAMVVVPLGADADPDLLPVLDRVGRTEHDLAIVIADSEVPRDKRSQRALRSAVRRVEKASEPTKTVIGRLGSRTPEGLLGQIGFRSMADLRAVPSAVPRMAGHFEGMPRIDVVLAPGPYEDDCAEPRATPFLPAAADRVSLALELANRIPGNPTVRVAIVGDGGRDTDAAVLGRWLDEVLLPSRARIETAEGARAEVLAGFRKPTQAPDTSLDGRLVDVEQLRAGAAALAELTTLPRTVEDLSLTELFAGLVLMRAGRTEGSVVRLRALEGPATLAASTLREPVDVDGDALTAVASALVGAWPHEVPSAIRVGGQLLTASELLLALASAESGAQPIATRPVAVPDPNERGLGWGRSDTP
;
A
#
# COMPACT_ATOMS: atom_id res chain seq x y z
N MET A 1 -33.17 22.79 12.57
CA MET A 1 -31.94 23.16 11.85
C MET A 1 -30.81 23.15 12.85
N ILE A 2 -30.09 22.03 12.94
CA ILE A 2 -28.90 21.91 13.79
C ILE A 2 -27.77 21.61 12.80
N GLY A 3 -26.93 22.62 12.55
CA GLY A 3 -25.73 22.49 11.73
C GLY A 3 -24.71 21.64 12.49
N LEU A 4 -24.52 20.40 12.05
CA LEU A 4 -23.42 19.57 12.51
C LEU A 4 -22.16 20.00 11.77
N LEU A 5 -21.29 20.70 12.50
CA LEU A 5 -19.90 20.93 12.19
C LEU A 5 -19.21 19.58 11.94
N LEU A 6 -18.90 19.31 10.68
CA LEU A 6 -17.93 18.29 10.27
C LEU A 6 -16.57 18.69 10.84
N GLY A 7 -16.17 18.05 11.94
CA GLY A 7 -14.79 18.04 12.39
C GLY A 7 -13.95 17.22 11.41
N ALA A 8 -13.65 17.77 10.24
CA ALA A 8 -12.43 17.39 9.54
C ALA A 8 -11.30 17.71 10.52
N ALA A 9 -10.52 16.70 10.90
CA ALA A 9 -9.18 16.97 11.41
C ALA A 9 -8.46 17.73 10.28
N SER A 10 -8.47 19.06 10.34
CA SER A 10 -7.65 19.85 9.44
C SER A 10 -6.22 19.56 9.86
N ALA A 11 -5.55 18.69 9.10
CA ALA A 11 -4.12 18.87 8.94
C ALA A 11 -3.96 20.36 8.57
N ALA A 12 -3.15 21.10 9.34
CA ALA A 12 -2.90 22.49 9.03
C ALA A 12 -2.48 22.56 7.55
N PRO A 13 -3.07 23.45 6.73
CA PRO A 13 -2.72 23.52 5.33
C PRO A 13 -1.22 23.75 5.24
N CYS A 14 -0.51 22.81 4.63
CA CYS A 14 0.90 22.98 4.34
C CYS A 14 1.00 23.97 3.19
N THR A 15 0.82 25.26 3.49
CA THR A 15 1.05 26.35 2.54
C THR A 15 2.51 26.33 2.17
N VAL A 16 2.81 25.85 0.97
CA VAL A 16 4.13 25.93 0.38
C VAL A 16 4.21 27.30 -0.26
N ASP A 17 4.90 28.23 0.38
CA ASP A 17 5.10 29.57 -0.15
C ASP A 17 5.82 29.50 -1.51
N GLY A 18 5.41 30.36 -2.45
CA GLY A 18 5.99 30.45 -3.79
C GLY A 18 5.11 31.24 -4.75
N ALA A 19 5.71 31.77 -5.80
CA ALA A 19 5.00 32.43 -6.88
C ALA A 19 4.62 31.40 -7.97
N PRO A 20 3.47 31.54 -8.66
CA PRO A 20 3.07 30.62 -9.72
C PRO A 20 4.08 30.55 -10.88
N ASP A 21 4.87 31.60 -11.09
CA ASP A 21 5.92 31.72 -12.11
C ASP A 21 7.30 31.24 -11.65
N ASP A 22 7.46 30.78 -10.40
CA ASP A 22 8.71 30.20 -9.92
C ASP A 22 9.14 29.00 -10.80
N ALA A 23 10.45 28.77 -10.88
CA ALA A 23 11.02 27.62 -11.57
C ALA A 23 10.89 26.35 -10.71
N PHE A 24 10.61 25.22 -11.36
CA PHE A 24 10.70 23.90 -10.73
C PHE A 24 12.17 23.55 -10.44
N ARG A 25 12.42 23.04 -9.23
CA ARG A 25 13.77 22.74 -8.73
C ARG A 25 14.11 21.26 -8.87
N VAL A 26 13.10 20.38 -8.93
CA VAL A 26 13.29 18.93 -8.95
C VAL A 26 12.98 18.39 -10.35
N ARG A 27 13.92 17.63 -10.92
CA ARG A 27 13.81 16.95 -12.22
C ARG A 27 14.01 15.45 -11.99
N PRO A 28 12.95 14.68 -11.69
CA PRO A 28 13.10 13.29 -11.28
C PRO A 28 13.41 12.40 -12.50
N SER A 29 13.98 11.22 -12.24
CA SER A 29 13.91 10.09 -13.16
C SER A 29 12.84 9.14 -12.63
N ALA A 30 11.84 8.84 -13.46
CA ALA A 30 10.62 8.14 -13.04
C ALA A 30 10.13 7.12 -14.06
N ASP A 31 11.04 6.55 -14.88
CA ASP A 31 10.76 5.63 -15.99
C ASP A 31 9.82 4.45 -15.64
N ARG A 32 9.77 4.07 -14.36
CA ARG A 32 9.02 2.90 -13.87
C ARG A 32 7.83 3.26 -13.00
N VAL A 33 7.60 4.55 -12.75
CA VAL A 33 6.59 5.01 -11.80
C VAL A 33 5.25 5.22 -12.52
N LEU A 34 4.19 4.64 -11.96
CA LEU A 34 2.83 4.92 -12.35
C LEU A 34 2.35 6.17 -11.60
N THR A 35 2.04 7.23 -12.32
CA THR A 35 1.57 8.50 -11.76
C THR A 35 0.08 8.66 -12.01
N ILE A 36 -0.71 8.82 -10.95
CA ILE A 36 -2.15 9.05 -11.04
C ILE A 36 -2.41 10.50 -10.69
N VAL A 37 -2.87 11.30 -11.65
CA VAL A 37 -3.27 12.69 -11.40
C VAL A 37 -4.73 12.69 -10.92
N GLU A 38 -4.97 13.18 -9.71
CA GLU A 38 -6.29 13.30 -9.10
C GLU A 38 -6.75 14.75 -9.12
N VAL A 39 -7.92 15.00 -9.70
CA VAL A 39 -8.53 16.32 -9.74
C VAL A 39 -9.71 16.34 -8.77
N TRP A 40 -9.53 16.95 -7.60
CA TRP A 40 -10.57 16.99 -6.56
C TRP A 40 -11.48 18.19 -6.78
N ALA A 41 -12.61 17.97 -7.44
CA ALA A 41 -13.49 19.02 -7.95
C ALA A 41 -14.39 19.68 -6.88
N ALA A 42 -14.46 19.10 -5.67
CA ALA A 42 -15.33 19.61 -4.61
C ALA A 42 -14.96 21.04 -4.21
N LYS A 43 -15.96 21.95 -4.21
CA LYS A 43 -15.81 23.37 -3.86
C LYS A 43 -14.77 24.14 -4.70
N ALA A 44 -14.43 23.63 -5.88
CA ALA A 44 -13.56 24.34 -6.80
C ALA A 44 -14.20 25.67 -7.23
N PRO A 45 -13.40 26.72 -7.50
CA PRO A 45 -13.90 27.91 -8.19
C PRO A 45 -14.56 27.55 -9.53
N ALA A 46 -15.54 28.34 -9.96
CA ALA A 46 -16.22 28.12 -11.23
C ALA A 46 -15.22 28.05 -12.40
N GLY A 47 -15.31 26.99 -13.21
CA GLY A 47 -14.42 26.75 -14.36
C GLY A 47 -13.02 26.24 -14.01
N TRP A 48 -12.65 26.14 -12.73
CA TRP A 48 -11.33 25.65 -12.31
C TRP A 48 -11.11 24.19 -12.74
N THR A 49 -12.10 23.32 -12.51
CA THR A 49 -12.00 21.90 -12.88
C THR A 49 -11.83 21.75 -14.38
N ASP A 50 -12.57 22.52 -15.18
CA ASP A 50 -12.44 22.49 -16.64
C ASP A 50 -11.06 22.94 -17.10
N ALA A 51 -10.53 24.03 -16.54
CA ALA A 51 -9.19 24.51 -16.89
C ALA A 51 -8.10 23.47 -16.58
N VAL A 52 -8.19 22.77 -15.43
CA VAL A 52 -7.24 21.70 -15.06
C VAL A 52 -7.35 20.50 -16.01
N LEU A 53 -8.57 20.10 -16.37
CA LEU A 53 -8.78 18.98 -17.29
C LEU A 53 -8.39 19.33 -18.73
N ASP A 54 -8.60 20.57 -19.16
CA ASP A 54 -8.20 21.07 -20.49
C ASP A 54 -6.67 20.96 -20.68
N GLU A 55 -5.88 21.22 -19.64
CA GLU A 55 -4.42 21.06 -19.68
C GLU A 55 -3.98 19.61 -19.86
N LEU A 56 -4.73 18.66 -19.28
CA LEU A 56 -4.48 17.23 -19.44
C LEU A 56 -4.92 16.75 -20.83
N ASP A 57 -6.11 17.14 -21.27
CA ASP A 57 -6.67 16.81 -22.59
C ASP A 57 -5.79 17.34 -23.72
N ALA A 58 -5.24 18.56 -23.59
CA ALA A 58 -4.32 19.15 -24.56
C ALA A 58 -3.05 18.31 -24.80
N ARG A 59 -2.71 17.43 -23.84
CA ARG A 59 -1.55 16.53 -23.88
C ARG A 59 -1.95 15.07 -24.10
N GLY A 60 -3.24 14.78 -24.31
CA GLY A 60 -3.76 13.43 -24.46
C GLY A 60 -3.60 12.59 -23.19
N LEU A 61 -3.71 13.23 -22.02
CA LEU A 61 -3.55 12.60 -20.72
C LEU A 61 -4.90 12.46 -20.01
N ALA A 62 -5.10 11.33 -19.34
CA ALA A 62 -6.27 11.12 -18.50
C ALA A 62 -5.96 11.41 -17.02
N ALA A 63 -6.94 11.96 -16.30
CA ALA A 63 -6.92 12.07 -14.85
C ALA A 63 -7.99 11.20 -14.20
N MET A 64 -7.87 11.05 -12.89
CA MET A 64 -8.95 10.58 -12.03
C MET A 64 -9.65 11.78 -11.40
N VAL A 65 -10.90 12.02 -11.79
CA VAL A 65 -11.72 13.10 -11.21
C VAL A 65 -12.36 12.60 -9.92
N VAL A 66 -12.08 13.28 -8.81
CA VAL A 66 -12.55 12.91 -7.48
C VAL A 66 -13.70 13.81 -7.07
N VAL A 67 -14.85 13.20 -6.80
CA VAL A 67 -16.08 13.88 -6.36
C VAL A 67 -16.59 13.32 -5.03
N PRO A 68 -17.26 14.12 -4.18
CA PRO A 68 -17.84 13.64 -2.94
C PRO A 68 -19.04 12.74 -3.21
N LEU A 69 -19.33 11.85 -2.26
CA LEU A 69 -20.61 11.15 -2.26
C LEU A 69 -21.76 12.17 -2.22
N GLY A 70 -22.72 12.07 -3.14
CA GLY A 70 -23.82 13.04 -3.27
C GLY A 70 -23.56 14.18 -4.27
N ALA A 71 -22.47 14.12 -5.05
CA ALA A 71 -22.20 15.07 -6.13
C ALA A 71 -23.33 15.18 -7.16
N ASP A 72 -24.23 14.20 -7.27
CA ASP A 72 -25.43 14.25 -8.11
C ASP A 72 -26.42 15.36 -7.72
N ALA A 73 -26.32 15.89 -6.51
CA ALA A 73 -27.14 16.98 -6.02
C ALA A 73 -26.47 18.35 -6.12
N ASP A 74 -25.19 18.41 -6.52
CA ASP A 74 -24.42 19.65 -6.61
C ASP A 74 -24.44 20.16 -8.07
N PRO A 75 -25.13 21.29 -8.36
CA PRO A 75 -25.24 21.80 -9.72
C PRO A 75 -23.89 22.17 -10.34
N ASP A 76 -22.88 22.50 -9.53
CA ASP A 76 -21.55 22.87 -10.01
C ASP A 76 -20.73 21.62 -10.43
N LEU A 77 -21.08 20.44 -9.92
CA LEU A 77 -20.42 19.18 -10.27
C LEU A 77 -21.11 18.42 -11.41
N LEU A 78 -22.38 18.72 -11.74
CA LEU A 78 -23.09 18.05 -12.84
C LEU A 78 -22.38 18.19 -14.20
N PRO A 79 -21.87 19.38 -14.61
CA PRO A 79 -21.10 19.50 -15.85
C PRO A 79 -19.80 18.67 -15.83
N VAL A 80 -19.14 18.59 -14.67
CA VAL A 80 -17.92 17.79 -14.49
C VAL A 80 -18.23 16.30 -14.66
N LEU A 81 -19.32 15.81 -14.05
CA LEU A 81 -19.76 14.42 -14.17
C LEU A 81 -20.13 14.05 -15.62
N ASP A 82 -20.81 14.96 -16.33
CA ASP A 82 -21.15 14.78 -17.75
C ASP A 82 -19.90 14.75 -18.63
N ARG A 83 -18.91 15.61 -18.36
CA ARG A 83 -17.61 15.62 -19.06
C ARG A 83 -16.88 14.30 -18.88
N VAL A 84 -16.71 13.84 -17.63
CA VAL A 84 -16.01 12.57 -17.33
C VAL A 84 -16.68 11.39 -18.04
N GLY A 85 -18.01 11.36 -18.14
CA GLY A 85 -18.73 10.31 -18.88
C GLY A 85 -18.53 10.33 -20.40
N ARG A 86 -17.86 11.34 -20.96
CA ARG A 86 -17.61 11.51 -22.41
C ARG A 86 -16.12 11.55 -22.79
N THR A 87 -15.22 11.58 -21.80
CA THR A 87 -13.77 11.63 -22.04
C THR A 87 -13.09 10.37 -21.51
N GLU A 88 -11.76 10.32 -21.57
CA GLU A 88 -10.97 9.19 -21.06
C GLU A 88 -10.64 9.31 -19.55
N HIS A 89 -11.18 10.33 -18.87
CA HIS A 89 -10.95 10.49 -17.43
C HIS A 89 -11.72 9.43 -16.63
N ASP A 90 -11.12 8.92 -15.56
CA ASP A 90 -11.80 8.03 -14.62
C ASP A 90 -12.57 8.85 -13.58
N LEU A 91 -13.72 8.34 -13.14
CA LEU A 91 -14.42 8.86 -11.97
C LEU A 91 -14.04 8.11 -10.68
N ALA A 92 -13.75 8.85 -9.62
CA ALA A 92 -13.60 8.34 -8.26
C ALA A 92 -14.54 9.05 -7.28
N ILE A 93 -15.09 8.28 -6.34
CA ILE A 93 -15.92 8.83 -5.26
C ILE A 93 -15.10 8.86 -3.97
N VAL A 94 -14.99 10.04 -3.34
CA VAL A 94 -14.51 10.15 -1.97
C VAL A 94 -15.64 9.94 -0.98
N ILE A 95 -15.40 9.09 0.02
CA ILE A 95 -16.31 8.79 1.13
C ILE A 95 -15.72 9.21 2.47
N ALA A 96 -16.56 9.74 3.36
CA ALA A 96 -16.19 10.08 4.73
C ALA A 96 -16.04 8.82 5.62
N ASP A 97 -15.35 8.94 6.75
CA ASP A 97 -15.14 7.83 7.71
C ASP A 97 -16.46 7.21 8.21
N SER A 98 -17.54 8.00 8.26
CA SER A 98 -18.89 7.56 8.62
C SER A 98 -19.59 6.76 7.51
N GLU A 99 -19.11 6.90 6.27
CA GLU A 99 -19.68 6.28 5.07
C GLU A 99 -18.95 4.99 4.67
N VAL A 100 -17.76 4.75 5.23
CA VAL A 100 -17.02 3.50 5.08
C VAL A 100 -17.87 2.34 5.59
N PRO A 101 -18.22 1.35 4.74
CA PRO A 101 -19.15 0.31 5.12
C PRO A 101 -18.52 -0.62 6.15
N ARG A 102 -19.27 -0.90 7.22
CA ARG A 102 -18.88 -1.82 8.30
C ARG A 102 -19.66 -3.12 8.28
N ASP A 103 -20.79 -3.13 7.58
CA ASP A 103 -21.72 -4.25 7.48
C ASP A 103 -22.51 -4.20 6.16
N LYS A 104 -23.33 -5.23 5.91
CA LYS A 104 -24.16 -5.29 4.69
C LYS A 104 -25.23 -4.19 4.60
N ARG A 105 -25.65 -3.59 5.73
CA ARG A 105 -26.68 -2.55 5.73
C ARG A 105 -26.10 -1.22 5.26
N SER A 106 -24.99 -0.80 5.85
CA SER A 106 -24.20 0.37 5.46
C SER A 106 -23.70 0.23 4.01
N GLN A 107 -23.27 -0.96 3.60
CA GLN A 107 -22.91 -1.26 2.21
C GLN A 107 -24.06 -1.00 1.22
N ARG A 108 -25.29 -1.46 1.51
CA ARG A 108 -26.46 -1.21 0.65
C ARG A 108 -26.81 0.26 0.56
N ALA A 109 -26.71 0.99 1.68
CA ALA A 109 -26.93 2.43 1.71
C ALA A 109 -25.91 3.15 0.83
N LEU A 110 -24.63 2.81 0.96
CA LEU A 110 -23.56 3.34 0.12
C LEU A 110 -23.78 3.02 -1.37
N ARG A 111 -24.12 1.77 -1.74
CA ARG A 111 -24.42 1.42 -3.14
C ARG A 111 -25.57 2.25 -3.71
N SER A 112 -26.61 2.51 -2.92
CA SER A 112 -27.73 3.37 -3.34
C SER A 112 -27.29 4.80 -3.62
N ALA A 113 -26.39 5.35 -2.80
CA ALA A 113 -25.81 6.67 -3.00
C ALA A 113 -24.90 6.74 -4.24
N VAL A 114 -23.99 5.78 -4.38
CA VAL A 114 -23.10 5.65 -5.56
C VAL A 114 -23.92 5.58 -6.85
N ARG A 115 -25.00 4.77 -6.87
CA ARG A 115 -25.89 4.66 -8.04
C ARG A 115 -26.54 5.97 -8.48
N ARG A 116 -26.65 6.97 -7.62
CA ARG A 116 -27.17 8.28 -8.05
C ARG A 116 -26.11 9.08 -8.79
N VAL A 117 -24.87 9.05 -8.31
CA VAL A 117 -23.72 9.63 -9.02
C VAL A 117 -23.50 8.93 -10.36
N GLU A 118 -23.56 7.58 -10.40
CA GLU A 118 -23.44 6.78 -11.63
C GLU A 118 -24.56 7.06 -12.66
N LYS A 119 -25.70 7.65 -12.26
CA LYS A 119 -26.75 8.06 -13.21
C LYS A 119 -26.43 9.37 -13.93
N ALA A 120 -25.65 10.23 -13.29
CA ALA A 120 -25.21 11.50 -13.84
C ALA A 120 -23.87 11.38 -14.60
N SER A 121 -23.26 10.19 -14.60
CA SER A 121 -21.94 9.92 -15.15
C SER A 121 -21.84 8.46 -15.64
N GLU A 122 -20.66 7.85 -15.54
CA GLU A 122 -20.41 6.44 -15.84
C GLU A 122 -20.28 5.58 -14.55
N PRO A 123 -20.28 4.23 -14.66
CA PRO A 123 -20.06 3.36 -13.51
C PRO A 123 -18.72 3.63 -12.82
N THR A 124 -18.76 4.13 -11.59
CA THR A 124 -17.57 4.41 -10.78
C THR A 124 -16.89 3.12 -10.33
N LYS A 125 -15.61 2.96 -10.65
CA LYS A 125 -14.80 1.80 -10.23
C LYS A 125 -13.80 2.12 -9.13
N THR A 126 -13.62 3.41 -8.82
CA THR A 126 -12.63 3.85 -7.82
C THR A 126 -13.30 4.52 -6.63
N VAL A 127 -12.82 4.20 -5.42
CA VAL A 127 -13.24 4.83 -4.18
C VAL A 127 -12.04 5.31 -3.38
N ILE A 128 -12.16 6.49 -2.78
CA ILE A 128 -11.15 7.09 -1.91
C ILE A 128 -11.75 7.25 -0.52
N GLY A 129 -11.03 6.84 0.53
CA GLY A 129 -11.52 6.97 1.89
C GLY A 129 -10.51 6.48 2.92
N ARG A 130 -10.83 6.62 4.21
CA ARG A 130 -10.01 6.07 5.30
C ARG A 130 -10.44 4.64 5.60
N LEU A 131 -9.86 3.67 4.91
CA LEU A 131 -10.35 2.29 4.88
C LEU A 131 -9.95 1.51 6.13
N GLY A 132 -8.68 1.63 6.54
CA GLY A 132 -8.16 1.20 7.85
C GLY A 132 -8.17 -0.30 8.14
N SER A 133 -8.81 -1.16 7.33
CA SER A 133 -8.79 -2.62 7.46
C SER A 133 -9.30 -3.34 6.20
N ARG A 134 -9.08 -4.66 6.13
CA ARG A 134 -9.53 -5.51 5.01
C ARG A 134 -11.05 -5.71 4.91
N THR A 135 -11.79 -5.54 6.00
CA THR A 135 -13.24 -5.76 6.00
C THR A 135 -14.00 -4.72 5.16
N PRO A 136 -13.79 -3.40 5.35
CA PRO A 136 -14.35 -2.38 4.46
C PRO A 136 -13.92 -2.54 3.01
N GLU A 137 -12.66 -2.91 2.75
CA GLU A 137 -12.16 -3.18 1.41
C GLU A 137 -13.01 -4.22 0.68
N GLY A 138 -13.20 -5.41 1.28
CA GLY A 138 -14.01 -6.45 0.64
C GLY A 138 -15.51 -6.08 0.52
N LEU A 139 -16.05 -5.26 1.42
CA LEU A 139 -17.41 -4.71 1.29
C LEU A 139 -17.52 -3.70 0.15
N LEU A 140 -16.50 -2.87 -0.07
CA LEU A 140 -16.41 -1.93 -1.18
C LEU A 140 -16.24 -2.68 -2.52
N GLY A 141 -15.46 -3.76 -2.54
CA GLY A 141 -15.34 -4.65 -3.70
C GLY A 141 -16.69 -5.21 -4.17
N GLN A 142 -17.53 -5.64 -3.21
CA GLN A 142 -18.89 -6.11 -3.47
C GLN A 142 -19.85 -5.02 -4.00
N ILE A 143 -19.58 -3.73 -3.73
CA ILE A 143 -20.34 -2.60 -4.31
C ILE A 143 -20.00 -2.42 -5.80
N GLY A 144 -18.81 -2.85 -6.22
CA GLY A 144 -18.32 -2.75 -7.59
C GLY A 144 -17.02 -1.96 -7.72
N PHE A 145 -16.47 -1.42 -6.62
CA PHE A 145 -15.18 -0.73 -6.63
C PHE A 145 -14.05 -1.73 -6.83
N ARG A 146 -13.17 -1.45 -7.78
CA ARG A 146 -12.04 -2.31 -8.19
C ARG A 146 -10.71 -1.72 -7.76
N SER A 147 -10.65 -0.40 -7.68
CA SER A 147 -9.50 0.37 -7.22
C SER A 147 -9.91 1.15 -5.97
N MET A 148 -9.06 1.13 -4.96
CA MET A 148 -9.32 1.78 -3.67
C MET A 148 -8.10 2.61 -3.30
N ALA A 149 -8.30 3.84 -2.84
CA ALA A 149 -7.21 4.68 -2.34
C ALA A 149 -7.42 4.93 -0.85
N ASP A 150 -6.54 4.37 -0.01
CA ASP A 150 -6.63 4.54 1.44
C ASP A 150 -5.93 5.82 1.87
N LEU A 151 -6.70 6.78 2.39
CA LEU A 151 -6.18 8.04 2.92
C LEU A 151 -5.42 7.87 4.24
N ARG A 152 -5.42 6.67 4.84
CA ARG A 152 -4.57 6.33 6.01
C ARG A 152 -3.35 5.50 5.65
N ALA A 153 -3.15 5.17 4.37
CA ALA A 153 -1.96 4.44 3.97
C ALA A 153 -0.72 5.29 4.29
N VAL A 154 0.29 4.64 4.89
CA VAL A 154 1.59 5.27 5.08
C VAL A 154 2.17 5.66 3.71
N PRO A 155 2.91 6.78 3.60
CA PRO A 155 3.52 7.19 2.34
C PRO A 155 4.29 6.08 1.63
N SER A 156 5.06 5.28 2.37
CA SER A 156 5.84 4.16 1.82
C SER A 156 5.03 2.90 1.47
N ALA A 157 3.70 2.91 1.61
CA ALA A 157 2.89 1.75 1.31
C ALA A 157 3.04 1.36 -0.17
N VAL A 158 3.07 0.06 -0.44
CA VAL A 158 3.02 -0.47 -1.81
C VAL A 158 1.58 -0.81 -2.19
N PRO A 159 1.24 -0.78 -3.49
CA PRO A 159 -0.04 -1.30 -3.96
C PRO A 159 -0.24 -2.75 -3.50
N ARG A 160 -1.46 -3.08 -3.04
CA ARG A 160 -1.76 -4.41 -2.52
C ARG A 160 -3.13 -4.89 -2.95
N MET A 161 -3.33 -6.21 -2.96
CA MET A 161 -4.67 -6.77 -3.12
C MET A 161 -5.56 -6.37 -1.94
N ALA A 162 -6.79 -5.96 -2.24
CA ALA A 162 -7.80 -5.67 -1.24
C ALA A 162 -8.31 -6.98 -0.59
N GLY A 163 -8.83 -6.90 0.64
CA GLY A 163 -9.33 -8.05 1.38
C GLY A 163 -10.23 -9.00 0.58
N HIS A 164 -9.77 -10.23 0.34
CA HIS A 164 -10.53 -11.26 -0.37
C HIS A 164 -11.51 -11.97 0.58
N PHE A 165 -12.77 -12.08 0.18
CA PHE A 165 -13.72 -13.01 0.80
C PHE A 165 -13.84 -14.26 -0.10
N GLU A 166 -13.85 -15.45 0.51
CA GLU A 166 -14.02 -16.72 -0.19
C GLU A 166 -15.20 -16.66 -1.18
N GLY A 167 -14.95 -17.06 -2.43
CA GLY A 167 -15.95 -17.14 -3.50
C GLY A 167 -16.10 -15.89 -4.37
N MET A 168 -15.33 -14.82 -4.15
CA MET A 168 -15.36 -13.65 -5.03
C MET A 168 -14.37 -13.78 -6.20
N PRO A 169 -14.82 -13.77 -7.46
CA PRO A 169 -13.92 -13.95 -8.62
C PRO A 169 -13.08 -12.71 -8.98
N ARG A 170 -13.15 -11.63 -8.19
CA ARG A 170 -12.56 -10.32 -8.52
C ARG A 170 -11.44 -9.97 -7.55
N ILE A 171 -10.29 -9.56 -8.11
CA ILE A 171 -9.14 -9.05 -7.36
C ILE A 171 -9.20 -7.53 -7.43
N ASP A 172 -9.45 -6.90 -6.28
CA ASP A 172 -9.45 -5.45 -6.12
C ASP A 172 -8.07 -5.01 -5.61
N VAL A 173 -7.69 -3.76 -5.87
CA VAL A 173 -6.36 -3.22 -5.52
C VAL A 173 -6.52 -1.98 -4.65
N VAL A 174 -5.74 -1.92 -3.57
CA VAL A 174 -5.52 -0.70 -2.79
C VAL A 174 -4.27 -0.01 -3.33
N LEU A 175 -4.44 1.20 -3.86
CA LEU A 175 -3.40 2.07 -4.40
C LEU A 175 -2.89 2.99 -3.28
N ALA A 176 -1.58 2.96 -3.06
CA ALA A 176 -0.91 3.79 -2.06
C ALA A 176 -0.73 5.25 -2.57
N PRO A 177 -0.58 6.23 -1.67
CA PRO A 177 -0.28 7.61 -2.03
C PRO A 177 1.07 7.76 -2.77
N GLY A 178 2.08 6.98 -2.39
CA GLY A 178 3.46 7.12 -2.89
C GLY A 178 4.40 7.62 -1.78
N PRO A 179 5.73 7.41 -1.92
CA PRO A 179 6.72 7.58 -0.86
C PRO A 179 7.08 9.05 -0.61
N TYR A 180 6.11 9.78 -0.11
CA TYR A 180 6.24 11.15 0.35
C TYR A 180 7.02 11.23 1.68
N GLU A 181 7.89 12.25 1.82
CA GLU A 181 8.87 12.33 2.92
C GLU A 181 8.30 12.77 4.27
N ASP A 182 7.17 13.48 4.31
CA ASP A 182 6.58 14.02 5.53
C ASP A 182 5.04 14.00 5.53
N ASP A 183 4.42 14.26 6.68
CA ASP A 183 2.95 14.37 6.81
C ASP A 183 2.38 15.58 6.05
N CYS A 184 3.24 16.54 5.70
CA CYS A 184 2.92 17.66 4.81
C CYS A 184 3.00 17.29 3.32
N ALA A 185 3.41 16.07 3.03
CA ALA A 185 3.53 15.48 1.71
C ALA A 185 2.40 14.47 1.52
N GLU A 186 1.24 14.74 2.11
CA GLU A 186 0.00 14.18 1.60
C GLU A 186 -0.13 14.53 0.10
N PRO A 187 -0.65 13.65 -0.77
CA PRO A 187 -0.73 13.92 -2.21
C PRO A 187 -1.52 15.20 -2.55
N ARG A 188 -2.27 15.74 -1.59
CA ARG A 188 -3.20 16.87 -1.72
C ARG A 188 -2.47 18.19 -1.52
N ALA A 189 -2.19 18.88 -2.62
CA ALA A 189 -1.70 20.25 -2.61
C ALA A 189 -2.81 21.24 -2.99
N THR A 190 -2.93 22.32 -2.23
CA THR A 190 -3.75 23.48 -2.59
C THR A 190 -3.13 24.77 -2.02
N PRO A 191 -2.93 25.82 -2.84
CA PRO A 191 -2.97 25.81 -4.31
C PRO A 191 -1.86 24.93 -4.91
N PHE A 192 -1.96 24.59 -6.21
CA PHE A 192 -0.94 23.80 -6.90
C PHE A 192 0.17 24.71 -7.44
N LEU A 193 1.15 24.99 -6.58
CA LEU A 193 2.31 25.86 -6.88
C LEU A 193 3.55 25.04 -7.29
N PRO A 194 4.57 25.66 -7.91
CA PRO A 194 5.81 24.97 -8.28
C PRO A 194 6.47 24.20 -7.14
N ALA A 195 6.43 24.74 -5.91
CA ALA A 195 6.98 24.07 -4.74
C ALA A 195 6.17 22.82 -4.32
N ALA A 196 4.86 22.78 -4.57
CA ALA A 196 4.06 21.56 -4.39
C ALA A 196 4.41 20.52 -5.48
N ALA A 197 4.60 20.97 -6.72
CA ALA A 197 5.02 20.13 -7.83
C ALA A 197 6.43 19.54 -7.62
N ASP A 198 7.35 20.29 -7.03
CA ASP A 198 8.68 19.81 -6.63
C ASP A 198 8.62 18.69 -5.58
N ARG A 199 7.69 18.77 -4.62
CA ARG A 199 7.47 17.69 -3.63
C ARG A 199 6.97 16.41 -4.28
N VAL A 200 6.02 16.54 -5.21
CA VAL A 200 5.55 15.40 -6.01
C VAL A 200 6.71 14.80 -6.80
N SER A 201 7.54 15.66 -7.39
CA SER A 201 8.70 15.25 -8.17
C SER A 201 9.71 14.48 -7.32
N LEU A 202 9.93 14.88 -6.06
CA LEU A 202 10.76 14.14 -5.12
C LEU A 202 10.16 12.75 -4.79
N ALA A 203 8.84 12.68 -4.57
CA ALA A 203 8.16 11.40 -4.36
C ALA A 203 8.27 10.47 -5.59
N LEU A 204 8.25 11.00 -6.81
CA LEU A 204 8.52 10.23 -8.03
C LEU A 204 9.95 9.68 -8.05
N GLU A 205 10.95 10.50 -7.69
CA GLU A 205 12.34 10.04 -7.62
C GLU A 205 12.53 8.92 -6.59
N LEU A 206 11.91 9.07 -5.41
CA LEU A 206 11.94 8.04 -4.36
C LEU A 206 11.22 6.77 -4.80
N ALA A 207 10.03 6.91 -5.42
CA ALA A 207 9.26 5.80 -5.95
C ALA A 207 10.03 4.99 -6.98
N ASN A 208 10.81 5.65 -7.85
CA ASN A 208 11.58 4.97 -8.90
C ASN A 208 12.65 4.00 -8.34
N ARG A 209 13.02 4.15 -7.06
CA ARG A 209 13.95 3.25 -6.36
C ARG A 209 13.27 2.00 -5.79
N ILE A 210 11.93 1.96 -5.78
CA ILE A 210 11.14 0.85 -5.25
C ILE A 210 10.94 -0.21 -6.35
N PRO A 211 11.19 -1.50 -6.07
CA PRO A 211 10.94 -2.57 -7.02
C PRO A 211 9.47 -2.68 -7.47
N GLY A 212 9.24 -3.32 -8.63
CA GLY A 212 7.90 -3.53 -9.18
C GLY A 212 7.39 -2.32 -9.98
N ASN A 213 6.10 -2.02 -9.79
CA ASN A 213 5.34 -0.94 -10.42
C ASN A 213 4.91 0.07 -9.35
N PRO A 214 5.83 0.87 -8.80
CA PRO A 214 5.52 1.84 -7.76
C PRO A 214 4.50 2.86 -8.28
N THR A 215 3.57 3.27 -7.42
CA THR A 215 2.52 4.22 -7.75
C THR A 215 2.71 5.51 -6.93
N VAL A 216 2.54 6.66 -7.57
CA VAL A 216 2.50 7.98 -6.94
C VAL A 216 1.20 8.67 -7.36
N ARG A 217 0.42 9.11 -6.39
CA ARG A 217 -0.85 9.82 -6.60
C ARG A 217 -0.61 11.31 -6.41
N VAL A 218 -1.05 12.13 -7.36
CA VAL A 218 -0.87 13.59 -7.36
C VAL A 218 -2.24 14.24 -7.23
N ALA A 219 -2.59 14.74 -6.06
CA ALA A 219 -3.90 15.32 -5.84
C ALA A 219 -3.87 16.86 -5.93
N ILE A 220 -4.54 17.37 -6.95
CA ILE A 220 -4.77 18.78 -7.21
C ILE A 220 -6.15 19.10 -6.63
N VAL A 221 -6.22 19.97 -5.62
CA VAL A 221 -7.43 20.19 -4.84
C VAL A 221 -8.09 21.53 -5.16
N GLY A 222 -9.35 21.48 -5.60
CA GLY A 222 -10.13 22.67 -5.97
C GLY A 222 -10.56 23.53 -4.78
N ASP A 223 -10.76 22.96 -3.58
CA ASP A 223 -11.00 23.75 -2.36
C ASP A 223 -9.76 24.61 -2.06
N GLY A 224 -9.87 25.93 -2.25
CA GLY A 224 -8.74 26.87 -2.18
C GLY A 224 -7.89 26.98 -3.46
N GLY A 225 -8.32 26.34 -4.55
CA GLY A 225 -7.66 26.41 -5.85
C GLY A 225 -7.62 27.83 -6.42
N ARG A 226 -6.61 28.08 -7.25
CA ARG A 226 -6.37 29.37 -7.92
C ARG A 226 -6.52 29.24 -9.43
N ASP A 227 -6.81 30.35 -10.09
CA ASP A 227 -6.84 30.45 -11.55
C ASP A 227 -5.49 30.12 -12.21
N THR A 228 -4.39 30.20 -11.45
CA THR A 228 -3.05 29.81 -11.91
C THR A 228 -2.76 28.32 -11.86
N ASP A 229 -3.55 27.50 -11.15
CA ASP A 229 -3.21 26.09 -10.90
C ASP A 229 -3.09 25.29 -12.20
N ALA A 230 -4.00 25.52 -13.17
CA ALA A 230 -3.97 24.87 -14.48
C ALA A 230 -2.68 25.21 -15.25
N ALA A 231 -2.30 26.49 -15.28
CA ALA A 231 -1.08 26.93 -15.96
C ALA A 231 0.19 26.34 -15.29
N VAL A 232 0.21 26.25 -13.95
CA VAL A 232 1.32 25.61 -13.22
C VAL A 232 1.36 24.11 -13.51
N LEU A 233 0.21 23.43 -13.54
CA LEU A 233 0.12 22.02 -13.94
C LEU A 233 0.66 21.81 -15.35
N GLY A 234 0.19 22.57 -16.35
CA GLY A 234 0.65 22.46 -17.73
C GLY A 234 2.17 22.60 -17.85
N ARG A 235 2.76 23.61 -17.20
CA ARG A 235 4.21 23.78 -17.13
C ARG A 235 4.93 22.61 -16.45
N TRP A 236 4.40 22.12 -15.33
CA TRP A 236 5.01 21.00 -14.62
C TRP A 236 4.98 19.72 -15.47
N LEU A 237 3.88 19.47 -16.19
CA LEU A 237 3.75 18.36 -17.12
C LEU A 237 4.82 18.42 -18.21
N ASP A 238 4.96 19.58 -18.86
CA ASP A 238 5.88 19.76 -19.99
C ASP A 238 7.34 19.77 -19.58
N GLU A 239 7.67 20.47 -18.51
CA GLU A 239 9.06 20.67 -18.13
C GLU A 239 9.58 19.53 -17.26
N VAL A 240 8.75 18.91 -16.41
CA VAL A 240 9.18 17.95 -15.37
C VAL A 240 8.63 16.56 -15.60
N LEU A 241 7.30 16.39 -15.60
CA LEU A 241 6.71 15.05 -15.52
C LEU A 241 6.92 14.24 -16.80
N LEU A 242 6.58 14.78 -17.97
CA LEU A 242 6.75 14.06 -19.23
C LEU A 242 8.24 13.80 -19.55
N PRO A 243 9.18 14.75 -19.36
CA PRO A 243 10.61 14.47 -19.52
C PRO A 243 11.17 13.42 -18.55
N SER A 244 10.57 13.28 -17.35
CA SER A 244 10.97 12.23 -16.38
C SER A 244 10.58 10.81 -16.80
N ARG A 245 9.78 10.68 -17.88
CA ARG A 245 9.21 9.43 -18.42
C ARG A 245 8.32 8.68 -17.42
N ALA A 246 7.80 9.37 -16.41
CA ALA A 246 6.72 8.86 -15.59
C ALA A 246 5.53 8.46 -16.46
N ARG A 247 4.91 7.33 -16.14
CA ARG A 247 3.71 6.86 -16.85
C ARG A 247 2.48 7.44 -16.18
N ILE A 248 1.78 8.32 -16.87
CA ILE A 248 0.55 8.91 -16.35
C ILE A 248 -0.59 7.94 -16.65
N GLU A 249 -1.27 7.45 -15.62
CA GLU A 249 -2.30 6.43 -15.71
C GLU A 249 -3.52 6.85 -14.90
N THR A 250 -4.70 6.34 -15.28
CA THR A 250 -5.86 6.39 -14.40
C THR A 250 -5.74 5.34 -13.29
N ALA A 251 -6.62 5.38 -12.28
CA ALA A 251 -6.61 4.37 -11.23
C ALA A 251 -6.87 2.95 -11.77
N GLU A 252 -7.76 2.79 -12.77
CA GLU A 252 -7.99 1.50 -13.39
C GLU A 252 -6.81 1.03 -14.26
N GLY A 253 -6.13 1.96 -14.96
CA GLY A 253 -4.89 1.67 -15.69
C GLY A 253 -3.78 1.18 -14.75
N ALA A 254 -3.54 1.93 -13.67
CA ALA A 254 -2.58 1.56 -12.64
C ALA A 254 -2.91 0.22 -11.98
N ARG A 255 -4.19 -0.04 -11.69
CA ARG A 255 -4.65 -1.34 -11.19
C ARG A 255 -4.31 -2.48 -12.14
N ALA A 256 -4.52 -2.32 -13.45
CA ALA A 256 -4.23 -3.37 -14.43
C ALA A 256 -2.74 -3.72 -14.43
N GLU A 257 -1.87 -2.71 -14.36
CA GLU A 257 -0.41 -2.88 -14.26
C GLU A 257 0.02 -3.54 -12.96
N VAL A 258 -0.54 -3.12 -11.83
CA VAL A 258 -0.28 -3.72 -10.52
C VAL A 258 -0.69 -5.20 -10.52
N LEU A 259 -1.87 -5.53 -11.06
CA LEU A 259 -2.33 -6.92 -11.18
C LEU A 259 -1.47 -7.75 -12.14
N ALA A 260 -0.98 -7.16 -13.22
CA ALA A 260 -0.04 -7.83 -14.12
C ALA A 260 1.28 -8.16 -13.39
N GLY A 261 1.74 -7.26 -12.53
CA GLY A 261 2.88 -7.48 -11.63
C GLY A 261 2.65 -8.64 -10.66
N PHE A 262 1.46 -8.77 -10.07
CA PHE A 262 1.12 -9.89 -9.19
C PHE A 262 0.96 -11.25 -9.91
N ARG A 263 0.51 -11.23 -11.18
CA ARG A 263 0.24 -12.45 -11.97
C ARG A 263 1.48 -13.04 -12.62
N LYS A 264 2.46 -12.21 -12.96
CA LYS A 264 3.79 -12.75 -13.25
C LYS A 264 4.23 -13.36 -11.92
N PRO A 265 4.59 -14.66 -11.83
CA PRO A 265 5.45 -15.06 -10.74
C PRO A 265 6.59 -14.06 -10.83
N THR A 266 6.75 -13.21 -9.81
CA THR A 266 7.88 -12.30 -9.72
C THR A 266 9.04 -13.23 -10.04
N GLN A 267 9.66 -13.08 -11.21
CA GLN A 267 10.93 -13.74 -11.44
C GLN A 267 11.71 -13.29 -10.22
N ALA A 268 12.02 -14.24 -9.34
CA ALA A 268 12.74 -13.96 -8.12
C ALA A 268 13.84 -13.01 -8.54
N PRO A 269 13.98 -11.83 -7.89
CA PRO A 269 14.91 -10.81 -8.32
C PRO A 269 16.18 -11.53 -8.74
N ASP A 270 16.58 -11.26 -9.98
CA ASP A 270 17.69 -11.91 -10.65
C ASP A 270 18.74 -12.22 -9.60
N THR A 271 19.17 -13.48 -9.52
CA THR A 271 20.05 -14.03 -8.48
C THR A 271 21.39 -13.29 -8.49
N SER A 272 21.41 -12.03 -8.07
CA SER A 272 22.59 -11.37 -7.58
C SER A 272 22.94 -12.14 -6.32
N LEU A 273 24.20 -12.52 -6.25
CA LEU A 273 24.77 -13.37 -5.21
C LEU A 273 24.86 -12.63 -3.86
N ASP A 274 24.08 -11.57 -3.66
CA ASP A 274 24.18 -10.65 -2.54
C ASP A 274 23.25 -11.13 -1.42
N GLY A 275 23.86 -11.73 -0.41
CA GLY A 275 23.19 -12.26 0.76
C GLY A 275 24.19 -12.70 1.80
N ARG A 276 23.92 -12.41 3.08
CA ARG A 276 24.77 -12.87 4.18
C ARG A 276 24.72 -14.40 4.24
N LEU A 277 25.87 -15.05 4.14
CA LEU A 277 25.98 -16.49 4.36
C LEU A 277 25.99 -16.78 5.87
N VAL A 278 25.12 -17.68 6.30
CA VAL A 278 25.02 -18.14 7.69
C VAL A 278 25.17 -19.65 7.71
N ASP A 279 25.96 -20.16 8.64
CA ASP A 279 26.19 -21.60 8.77
C ASP A 279 24.91 -22.33 9.27
N VAL A 280 24.62 -23.49 8.69
CA VAL A 280 23.47 -24.30 9.07
C VAL A 280 23.57 -24.76 10.53
N GLU A 281 24.76 -25.05 11.05
CA GLU A 281 24.95 -25.40 12.47
C GLU A 281 24.67 -24.21 13.39
N GLN A 282 25.01 -22.99 12.98
CA GLN A 282 24.66 -21.77 13.72
C GLN A 282 23.13 -21.59 13.78
N LEU A 283 22.42 -21.83 12.67
CA LEU A 283 20.96 -21.80 12.65
C LEU A 283 20.32 -22.90 13.52
N ARG A 284 20.89 -24.11 13.53
CA ARG A 284 20.45 -25.21 14.40
C ARG A 284 20.69 -24.91 15.88
N ALA A 285 21.84 -24.32 16.21
CA ALA A 285 22.14 -23.86 17.57
C ALA A 285 21.13 -22.78 18.01
N GLY A 286 20.84 -21.81 17.13
CA GLY A 286 19.81 -20.81 17.37
C GLY A 286 18.41 -21.40 17.55
N ALA A 287 18.02 -22.39 16.74
CA ALA A 287 16.76 -23.11 16.89
C ALA A 287 16.67 -23.85 18.24
N ALA A 288 17.73 -24.55 18.63
CA ALA A 288 17.80 -25.25 19.91
C ALA A 288 17.71 -24.27 21.10
N ALA A 289 18.39 -23.12 21.01
CA ALA A 289 18.31 -22.09 22.03
C ALA A 289 16.89 -21.50 22.14
N LEU A 290 16.21 -21.24 21.01
CA LEU A 290 14.83 -20.73 21.00
C LEU A 290 13.82 -21.68 21.67
N ALA A 291 14.02 -23.00 21.56
CA ALA A 291 13.11 -23.99 22.13
C ALA A 291 13.00 -23.89 23.67
N GLU A 292 14.06 -23.45 24.34
CA GLU A 292 14.14 -23.36 25.80
C GLU A 292 13.66 -22.01 26.36
N LEU A 293 13.43 -21.00 25.50
CA LEU A 293 13.17 -19.62 25.95
C LEU A 293 11.67 -19.34 26.16
N THR A 294 11.34 -18.69 27.28
CA THR A 294 9.98 -18.23 27.59
C THR A 294 9.66 -16.84 27.03
N THR A 295 10.69 -16.07 26.65
CA THR A 295 10.59 -14.77 25.97
C THR A 295 11.65 -14.69 24.89
N LEU A 296 11.31 -14.12 23.74
CA LEU A 296 12.26 -13.97 22.65
C LEU A 296 13.26 -12.85 22.96
N PRO A 297 14.57 -13.11 22.91
CA PRO A 297 15.59 -12.07 22.99
C PRO A 297 15.69 -11.36 21.63
N ARG A 298 16.37 -10.19 21.59
CA ARG A 298 16.58 -9.47 20.33
C ARG A 298 17.52 -10.22 19.37
N THR A 299 18.46 -11.00 19.92
CA THR A 299 19.43 -11.81 19.18
C THR A 299 19.62 -13.17 19.84
N VAL A 300 19.94 -14.18 19.05
CA VAL A 300 20.32 -15.54 19.50
C VAL A 300 21.49 -15.99 18.62
N GLU A 301 22.59 -16.45 19.22
CA GLU A 301 23.80 -16.87 18.49
C GLU A 301 24.30 -15.82 17.48
N ASP A 302 24.36 -14.54 17.86
CA ASP A 302 24.74 -13.40 17.01
C ASP A 302 23.88 -13.19 15.74
N LEU A 303 22.71 -13.82 15.69
CA LEU A 303 21.68 -13.63 14.67
C LEU A 303 20.52 -12.85 15.25
N SER A 304 20.00 -11.90 14.48
CA SER A 304 18.71 -11.30 14.78
C SER A 304 17.58 -12.32 14.61
N LEU A 305 16.42 -12.09 15.25
CA LEU A 305 15.27 -12.97 15.06
C LEU A 305 14.79 -13.01 13.61
N THR A 306 14.92 -11.90 12.89
CA THR A 306 14.61 -11.84 11.45
C THR A 306 15.54 -12.73 10.63
N GLU A 307 16.84 -12.78 10.98
CA GLU A 307 17.80 -13.67 10.33
C GLU A 307 17.56 -15.14 10.66
N LEU A 308 17.24 -15.46 11.92
CA LEU A 308 16.85 -16.81 12.33
C LEU A 308 15.58 -17.26 11.60
N PHE A 309 14.57 -16.39 11.54
CA PHE A 309 13.34 -16.66 10.81
C PHE A 309 13.64 -16.97 9.33
N ALA A 310 14.41 -16.10 8.66
CA ALA A 310 14.78 -16.28 7.27
C ALA A 310 15.56 -17.59 7.06
N GLY A 311 16.55 -17.86 7.91
CA GLY A 311 17.38 -19.05 7.83
C GLY A 311 16.60 -20.33 8.03
N LEU A 312 15.74 -20.39 9.05
CA LEU A 312 14.94 -21.58 9.35
C LEU A 312 13.85 -21.82 8.30
N VAL A 313 13.25 -20.77 7.72
CA VAL A 313 12.34 -20.91 6.57
C VAL A 313 13.08 -21.53 5.37
N LEU A 314 14.29 -21.06 5.07
CA LEU A 314 15.10 -21.58 3.97
C LEU A 314 15.53 -23.02 4.21
N MET A 315 15.98 -23.37 5.43
CA MET A 315 16.30 -24.75 5.82
C MET A 315 15.08 -25.66 5.65
N ARG A 316 13.92 -25.25 6.18
CA ARG A 316 12.69 -26.03 6.13
C ARG A 316 12.19 -26.25 4.70
N ALA A 317 12.40 -25.27 3.83
CA ALA A 317 12.08 -25.37 2.40
C ALA A 317 13.16 -26.11 1.56
N GLY A 318 14.22 -26.63 2.17
CA GLY A 318 15.32 -27.30 1.48
C GLY A 318 16.14 -26.38 0.58
N ARG A 319 16.36 -25.12 1.01
CA ARG A 319 17.17 -24.10 0.32
C ARG A 319 18.48 -23.85 1.06
N THR A 320 19.34 -24.87 1.09
CA THR A 320 20.70 -24.78 1.63
C THR A 320 21.74 -24.87 0.50
N GLU A 321 22.87 -24.21 0.68
CA GLU A 321 24.04 -24.26 -0.21
C GLU A 321 25.15 -25.05 0.52
N GLY A 322 25.03 -26.38 0.55
CA GLY A 322 25.95 -27.21 1.34
C GLY A 322 25.72 -27.04 2.85
N SER A 323 26.71 -26.50 3.57
CA SER A 323 26.65 -26.24 5.01
C SER A 323 26.18 -24.82 5.37
N VAL A 324 25.81 -24.00 4.39
CA VAL A 324 25.38 -22.61 4.63
C VAL A 324 23.99 -22.34 4.05
N VAL A 325 23.34 -21.32 4.58
CA VAL A 325 22.13 -20.69 4.04
C VAL A 325 22.48 -19.27 3.64
N ARG A 326 22.08 -18.88 2.43
CA ARG A 326 22.20 -17.50 1.96
C ARG A 326 20.97 -16.73 2.37
N LEU A 327 21.10 -15.91 3.41
CA LEU A 327 20.03 -15.03 3.86
C LEU A 327 19.79 -13.94 2.82
N ARG A 328 18.53 -13.57 2.66
CA ARG A 328 18.08 -12.50 1.77
C ARG A 328 17.55 -11.35 2.62
N ALA A 329 17.54 -10.15 2.04
CA ALA A 329 16.98 -8.98 2.70
C ALA A 329 15.56 -9.26 3.24
N LEU A 330 15.34 -8.96 4.51
CA LEU A 330 14.06 -9.14 5.20
C LEU A 330 13.98 -8.19 6.39
N GLU A 331 12.90 -7.42 6.50
CA GLU A 331 12.58 -6.64 7.70
C GLU A 331 11.81 -7.49 8.71
N GLY A 332 11.94 -7.18 10.00
CA GLY A 332 11.09 -7.75 11.05
C GLY A 332 9.61 -7.40 10.83
N PRO A 333 8.68 -8.01 11.58
CA PRO A 333 7.26 -7.76 11.44
C PRO A 333 6.90 -6.30 11.76
N ALA A 334 6.17 -5.61 10.87
CA ALA A 334 5.76 -4.23 11.08
C ALA A 334 4.59 -4.07 12.07
N THR A 335 3.81 -5.14 12.28
CA THR A 335 2.62 -5.11 13.16
C THR A 335 2.59 -6.31 14.09
N LEU A 336 2.13 -6.09 15.32
CA LEU A 336 1.93 -7.15 16.29
C LEU A 336 0.57 -7.81 16.07
N ALA A 337 0.56 -9.07 15.63
CA ALA A 337 -0.65 -9.87 15.63
C ALA A 337 -0.92 -10.42 17.04
N ALA A 338 -2.19 -10.46 17.44
CA ALA A 338 -2.58 -11.09 18.69
C ALA A 338 -2.52 -12.62 18.55
N SER A 339 -1.82 -13.29 19.46
CA SER A 339 -1.85 -14.74 19.58
C SER A 339 -3.27 -15.22 19.87
N THR A 340 -3.71 -16.25 19.15
CA THR A 340 -4.93 -16.99 19.47
C THR A 340 -4.67 -18.21 20.35
N LEU A 341 -3.41 -18.56 20.55
CA LEU A 341 -3.00 -19.71 21.36
C LEU A 341 -3.07 -19.36 22.85
N ARG A 342 -3.43 -20.33 23.69
CA ARG A 342 -3.43 -20.19 25.15
C ARG A 342 -2.47 -21.15 25.84
N GLU A 343 -2.14 -22.23 25.15
CA GLU A 343 -1.28 -23.32 25.59
C GLU A 343 -0.40 -23.76 24.41
N PRO A 344 0.68 -24.52 24.64
CA PRO A 344 1.45 -25.11 23.55
C PRO A 344 0.57 -25.98 22.64
N VAL A 345 0.80 -25.91 21.34
CA VAL A 345 0.04 -26.66 20.34
C VAL A 345 0.97 -27.35 19.37
N ASP A 346 0.61 -28.58 18.99
CA ASP A 346 1.28 -29.35 17.96
C ASP A 346 0.97 -28.76 16.58
N VAL A 347 2.03 -28.61 15.77
CA VAL A 347 1.97 -28.07 14.42
C VAL A 347 2.23 -29.20 13.43
N ASP A 348 1.36 -29.32 12.43
CA ASP A 348 1.53 -30.28 11.35
C ASP A 348 2.81 -29.98 10.54
N GLY A 349 3.72 -30.95 10.49
CA GLY A 349 5.04 -30.77 9.87
C GLY A 349 4.99 -30.57 8.36
N ASP A 350 4.03 -31.18 7.67
CA ASP A 350 3.86 -31.05 6.22
C ASP A 350 3.28 -29.67 5.88
N ALA A 351 2.31 -29.20 6.67
CA ALA A 351 1.77 -27.85 6.54
C ALA A 351 2.83 -26.79 6.81
N LEU A 352 3.71 -27.00 7.79
CA LEU A 352 4.83 -26.09 8.08
C LEU A 352 5.82 -26.04 6.90
N THR A 353 6.14 -27.19 6.29
CA THR A 353 6.99 -27.26 5.08
C THR A 353 6.34 -26.57 3.88
N ALA A 354 5.03 -26.73 3.69
CA ALA A 354 4.28 -26.06 2.62
C ALA A 354 4.31 -24.54 2.78
N VAL A 355 4.14 -24.05 4.01
CA VAL A 355 4.22 -22.61 4.33
C VAL A 355 5.64 -22.08 4.10
N ALA A 356 6.68 -22.78 4.57
CA ALA A 356 8.06 -22.40 4.31
C ALA A 356 8.37 -22.32 2.80
N SER A 357 7.91 -23.30 2.03
CA SER A 357 8.08 -23.32 0.57
C SER A 357 7.34 -22.16 -0.13
N ALA A 358 6.14 -21.82 0.34
CA ALA A 358 5.38 -20.68 -0.17
C ALA A 358 6.06 -19.34 0.16
N LEU A 359 6.58 -19.19 1.38
CA LEU A 359 7.34 -18.01 1.80
C LEU A 359 8.63 -17.86 0.98
N VAL A 360 9.35 -18.95 0.70
CA VAL A 360 10.51 -18.92 -0.21
C VAL A 360 10.11 -18.50 -1.63
N GLY A 361 8.99 -19.01 -2.15
CA GLY A 361 8.52 -18.70 -3.50
C GLY A 361 8.12 -17.23 -3.67
N ALA A 362 7.53 -16.62 -2.64
CA ALA A 362 7.07 -15.23 -2.67
C ALA A 362 8.01 -14.21 -2.01
N TRP A 363 9.07 -14.69 -1.34
CA TRP A 363 9.98 -14.00 -0.41
C TRP A 363 9.58 -12.55 -0.08
N PRO A 364 8.83 -12.33 1.01
CA PRO A 364 8.32 -11.00 1.34
C PRO A 364 9.47 -10.05 1.74
N HIS A 365 9.19 -8.74 1.69
CA HIS A 365 10.11 -7.73 2.21
C HIS A 365 10.10 -7.65 3.75
N GLU A 366 9.04 -8.16 4.40
CA GLU A 366 8.87 -8.17 5.86
C GLU A 366 8.39 -9.53 6.35
N VAL A 367 8.73 -9.89 7.60
CA VAL A 367 8.16 -11.07 8.26
C VAL A 367 6.65 -10.89 8.42
N PRO A 368 5.81 -11.82 7.92
CA PRO A 368 4.37 -11.73 8.09
C PRO A 368 3.97 -11.73 9.57
N SER A 369 3.12 -10.80 9.98
CA SER A 369 2.69 -10.70 11.38
C SER A 369 1.91 -11.92 11.87
N ALA A 370 1.17 -12.60 10.98
CA ALA A 370 0.58 -13.91 11.22
C ALA A 370 0.37 -14.70 9.91
N ILE A 371 0.42 -16.03 9.99
CA ILE A 371 0.22 -16.96 8.87
C ILE A 371 -0.56 -18.20 9.30
N ARG A 372 -1.33 -18.81 8.38
CA ARG A 372 -2.01 -20.06 8.67
C ARG A 372 -1.09 -21.26 8.42
N VAL A 373 -1.01 -22.16 9.40
CA VAL A 373 -0.30 -23.45 9.32
C VAL A 373 -1.23 -24.55 9.83
N GLY A 374 -1.57 -25.53 8.98
CA GLY A 374 -2.37 -26.68 9.40
C GLY A 374 -3.74 -26.33 10.02
N GLY A 375 -4.38 -25.25 9.56
CA GLY A 375 -5.66 -24.76 10.09
C GLY A 375 -5.55 -23.83 11.31
N GLN A 376 -4.36 -23.68 11.89
CA GLN A 376 -4.08 -22.74 12.99
C GLN A 376 -3.54 -21.43 12.42
N LEU A 377 -3.85 -20.30 13.06
CA LEU A 377 -3.24 -19.01 12.74
C LEU A 377 -2.11 -18.76 13.75
N LEU A 378 -0.86 -18.76 13.26
CA LEU A 378 0.33 -18.52 14.07
C LEU A 378 0.81 -17.09 13.83
N THR A 379 1.13 -16.37 14.89
CA THR A 379 1.88 -15.10 14.84
C THR A 379 3.31 -15.33 14.33
N ALA A 380 4.01 -14.26 13.96
CA ALA A 380 5.43 -14.33 13.56
C ALA A 380 6.28 -15.12 14.58
N SER A 381 6.13 -14.79 15.87
CA SER A 381 6.87 -15.42 16.97
C SER A 381 6.55 -16.91 17.11
N GLU A 382 5.27 -17.27 17.00
CA GLU A 382 4.83 -18.66 17.09
C GLU A 382 5.29 -19.48 15.88
N LEU A 383 5.31 -18.88 14.69
CA LEU A 383 5.87 -19.53 13.51
C LEU A 383 7.38 -19.75 13.67
N LEU A 384 8.11 -18.76 14.19
CA LEU A 384 9.55 -18.89 14.47
C LEU A 384 9.81 -20.05 15.45
N LEU A 385 9.03 -20.17 16.53
CA LEU A 385 9.16 -21.27 17.47
C LEU A 385 8.79 -22.62 16.85
N ALA A 386 7.76 -22.67 15.99
CA ALA A 386 7.41 -23.91 15.27
C ALA A 386 8.54 -24.36 14.33
N LEU A 387 9.14 -23.43 13.60
CA LEU A 387 10.30 -23.69 12.73
C LEU A 387 11.49 -24.15 13.55
N ALA A 388 11.79 -23.49 14.67
CA ALA A 388 12.86 -23.88 15.56
C ALA A 388 12.65 -25.30 16.12
N SER A 389 11.45 -25.60 16.62
CA SER A 389 11.07 -26.94 17.11
C SER A 389 11.27 -28.02 16.03
N ALA A 390 10.89 -27.73 14.79
CA ALA A 390 11.06 -28.64 13.66
C ALA A 390 12.54 -28.88 13.31
N GLU A 391 13.35 -27.82 13.24
CA GLU A 391 14.78 -27.93 12.88
C GLU A 391 15.64 -28.48 14.02
N SER A 392 15.18 -28.40 15.28
CA SER A 392 15.75 -29.12 16.42
C SER A 392 15.37 -30.61 16.46
N GLY A 393 14.51 -31.08 15.55
CA GLY A 393 14.09 -32.49 15.48
C GLY A 393 13.08 -32.90 16.56
N ALA A 394 12.37 -31.94 17.18
CA ALA A 394 11.37 -32.25 18.19
C ALA A 394 10.17 -33.00 17.58
N GLN A 395 9.65 -33.97 18.32
CA GLN A 395 8.40 -34.66 18.00
C GLN A 395 7.50 -34.74 19.24
N PRO A 396 6.30 -34.14 19.23
CA PRO A 396 5.71 -33.37 18.13
C PRO A 396 6.44 -32.04 17.86
N ILE A 397 6.27 -31.48 16.65
CA ILE A 397 6.65 -30.09 16.37
C ILE A 397 5.67 -29.22 17.14
N ALA A 398 6.16 -28.39 18.04
CA ALA A 398 5.31 -27.61 18.93
C ALA A 398 5.59 -26.12 18.79
N THR A 399 4.56 -25.32 19.04
CA THR A 399 4.69 -23.88 19.25
C THR A 399 3.91 -23.46 20.48
N ARG A 400 4.14 -22.24 20.97
CA ARG A 400 3.48 -21.69 22.16
C ARG A 400 3.37 -20.16 22.04
N PRO A 401 2.40 -19.54 22.75
CA PRO A 401 2.37 -18.09 22.87
C PRO A 401 3.69 -17.58 23.44
N VAL A 402 4.29 -16.59 22.77
CA VAL A 402 5.51 -15.93 23.24
C VAL A 402 5.45 -14.44 22.91
N ALA A 403 5.88 -13.61 23.86
CA ALA A 403 5.94 -12.16 23.65
C ALA A 403 7.05 -11.81 22.64
N VAL A 404 6.81 -10.76 21.84
CA VAL A 404 7.86 -10.17 21.01
C VAL A 404 8.92 -9.49 21.89
N PRO A 405 10.17 -9.36 21.42
CA PRO A 405 11.27 -8.80 22.22
C PRO A 405 11.02 -7.36 22.69
N ASP A 406 10.54 -6.49 21.79
CA ASP A 406 10.25 -5.09 22.12
C ASP A 406 9.10 -4.55 21.27
N PRO A 407 7.87 -4.51 21.80
CA PRO A 407 6.71 -4.08 21.02
C PRO A 407 6.72 -2.60 20.62
N ASN A 408 7.61 -1.79 21.19
CA ASN A 408 7.70 -0.35 20.91
C ASN A 408 8.79 -0.01 19.89
N GLU A 409 9.67 -0.96 19.57
CA GLU A 409 10.74 -0.78 18.59
C GLU A 409 10.23 -1.06 17.17
N ARG A 410 10.78 -0.37 16.16
CA ARG A 410 10.49 -0.70 14.74
C ARG A 410 10.88 -2.16 14.47
N GLY A 411 10.01 -2.91 13.83
CA GLY A 411 10.21 -4.36 13.62
C GLY A 411 10.03 -5.19 14.90
N LEU A 412 9.41 -4.63 15.94
CA LEU A 412 9.09 -5.29 17.21
C LEU A 412 10.30 -5.90 17.95
N GLY A 413 11.50 -5.33 17.74
CA GLY A 413 12.75 -5.81 18.31
C GLY A 413 13.34 -7.05 17.63
N TRP A 414 12.84 -7.44 16.44
CA TRP A 414 13.34 -8.60 15.69
C TRP A 414 14.63 -8.35 14.92
N GLY A 415 15.02 -7.08 14.77
CA GLY A 415 16.10 -6.67 13.88
C GLY A 415 15.75 -6.82 12.40
N ARG A 416 16.77 -6.83 11.55
CA ARG A 416 16.65 -6.93 10.10
C ARG A 416 17.73 -7.88 9.57
N SER A 417 17.42 -8.59 8.49
CA SER A 417 18.43 -9.27 7.69
C SER A 417 18.79 -8.34 6.53
N ASP A 418 19.98 -7.76 6.58
CA ASP A 418 20.50 -6.93 5.49
C ASP A 418 21.33 -7.80 4.52
N THR A 419 21.33 -7.43 3.24
CA THR A 419 22.41 -7.83 2.33
C THR A 419 23.60 -6.89 2.56
N PRO A 420 24.81 -7.42 2.81
CA PRO A 420 25.99 -6.58 3.05
C PRO A 420 26.30 -5.62 1.90
#